data_AF-A0A9X0U5X8-F1
#
_entry.id   AF-A0A9X0U5X8-F1
#
_cell.length_a   1.000
_cell.length_b   1.000
_cell.length_c   1.000
_cell.angle_alpha   90.00
_cell.angle_beta   90.00
_cell.angle_gamma   90.00
#
_symmetry.space_group_name_H-M   'P 1'
#
loop_
_entity.id
_entity.type
_entity.pdbx_description
1 polymer ?
#
loop_
_entity_poly.entity_id
_entity_poly.type
_entity_poly.pdbx_seq_one_letter_code
_entity_poly.pdbx_strand_id
1 'polypeptide(L)'
;MLDVHSPDHAVHTWRDFFIHIATIVIGLIIAVCLEQVVESIHQHNEVAETRKALAEERQLNRETFRRNAEAYLGIAAIFQNNLRVFNYLRQHPGTPQAKLPGVVLFPPNVFEPATSAWTTAGETSVLSLMPREEVTKNSETYFELNRALDGYNALAVAVARAAAYTAQTSDPSTLAPEKVVQEIDLLEQANALHMLYGLWLQTVNRKQPDFIPGLTNQEVFAFSGISNAQTLREKFPEAFAFTQRDLDSAAEMRQNK
;
A
#
# COMPACT_ATOMS: atom_id res chain seq x y z
N MET A 1 -43.66 -44.79 -66.62
CA MET A 1 -42.27 -44.83 -67.11
C MET A 1 -41.55 -43.70 -66.40
N LEU A 2 -40.95 -44.02 -65.26
CA LEU A 2 -40.18 -43.06 -64.45
C LEU A 2 -38.73 -43.21 -64.92
N ASP A 3 -38.30 -42.27 -65.74
CA ASP A 3 -36.91 -42.17 -66.19
C ASP A 3 -36.08 -41.69 -65.00
N VAL A 4 -35.61 -42.63 -64.20
CA VAL A 4 -34.61 -42.38 -63.16
C VAL A 4 -33.32 -42.07 -63.89
N HIS A 5 -32.96 -40.78 -63.96
CA HIS A 5 -31.59 -40.40 -64.22
C HIS A 5 -30.73 -40.98 -63.08
N SER A 6 -29.92 -41.99 -63.39
CA SER A 6 -28.80 -42.34 -62.53
C SER A 6 -27.91 -41.11 -62.39
N PRO A 7 -27.42 -40.78 -61.18
CA PRO A 7 -26.43 -39.72 -61.04
C PRO A 7 -25.15 -40.16 -61.77
N ASP A 8 -24.84 -39.56 -62.91
CA ASP A 8 -23.70 -39.91 -63.78
C ASP A 8 -22.32 -39.63 -63.17
N HIS A 9 -22.24 -39.32 -61.87
CA HIS A 9 -20.98 -39.08 -61.18
C HIS A 9 -20.96 -39.76 -59.81
N ALA A 10 -20.98 -41.10 -59.79
CA ALA A 10 -20.43 -41.87 -58.69
C ALA A 10 -18.89 -41.77 -58.74
N VAL A 11 -18.36 -40.63 -58.30
CA VAL A 11 -16.92 -40.39 -58.21
C VAL A 11 -16.39 -41.13 -56.97
N HIS A 12 -16.22 -42.44 -57.09
CA HIS A 12 -15.59 -43.26 -56.06
C HIS A 12 -14.33 -43.93 -56.61
N THR A 13 -13.33 -43.11 -56.93
CA THR A 13 -11.95 -43.58 -56.88
C THR A 13 -11.35 -43.21 -55.52
N TRP A 14 -10.52 -44.09 -54.96
CA TRP A 14 -9.78 -43.81 -53.72
C TRP A 14 -8.99 -42.50 -53.80
N ARG A 15 -8.55 -42.13 -55.00
CA ARG A 15 -7.89 -40.85 -55.28
C ARG A 15 -8.78 -39.66 -54.93
N ASP A 16 -10.04 -39.66 -55.38
CA ASP A 16 -10.97 -38.56 -55.12
C ASP A 16 -11.34 -38.46 -53.63
N PHE A 17 -11.45 -39.61 -52.95
CA PHE A 17 -11.61 -39.64 -51.50
C PHE A 17 -10.43 -39.00 -50.76
N PHE A 18 -9.19 -39.37 -51.10
CA PHE A 18 -8.00 -38.76 -50.49
C PHE A 18 -7.87 -37.27 -50.79
N ILE A 19 -8.27 -36.82 -51.99
CA ILE A 19 -8.27 -35.40 -52.34
C ILE A 19 -9.29 -34.64 -51.46
N HIS A 20 -10.50 -35.16 -51.29
CA HIS A 20 -11.51 -34.51 -50.44
C HIS A 20 -11.04 -34.40 -48.98
N ILE A 21 -10.50 -35.49 -48.41
CA ILE A 21 -9.96 -35.47 -47.06
C ILE A 21 -8.78 -34.48 -46.95
N ALA A 22 -7.86 -34.48 -47.92
CA ALA A 22 -6.75 -33.53 -47.93
C ALA A 22 -7.24 -32.08 -47.97
N THR A 23 -8.25 -31.76 -48.78
CA THR A 23 -8.85 -30.42 -48.83
C THR A 23 -9.48 -30.01 -47.50
N ILE A 24 -10.22 -30.91 -46.84
CA ILE A 24 -10.81 -30.63 -45.52
C ILE A 24 -9.71 -30.41 -44.47
N VAL A 25 -8.70 -31.28 -44.44
CA VAL A 25 -7.58 -31.18 -43.50
C VAL A 25 -6.81 -29.87 -43.70
N ILE A 26 -6.53 -29.48 -44.95
CA ILE A 26 -5.87 -28.20 -45.25
C ILE A 26 -6.72 -27.03 -44.76
N GLY A 27 -8.04 -27.04 -45.02
CA GLY A 27 -8.95 -26.01 -44.52
C GLY A 27 -8.94 -25.89 -43.00
N LEU A 28 -8.97 -27.02 -42.27
CA LEU A 28 -8.90 -27.04 -40.81
C LEU A 28 -7.55 -26.56 -40.28
N ILE A 29 -6.44 -26.96 -40.91
CA ILE A 29 -5.10 -26.48 -40.53
C ILE A 29 -5.02 -24.97 -40.70
N ILE A 30 -5.49 -24.43 -41.82
CA ILE A 30 -5.49 -22.99 -42.07
C ILE A 30 -6.32 -22.26 -41.01
N ALA A 31 -7.53 -22.77 -40.70
CA ALA A 31 -8.40 -22.17 -39.69
C ALA A 31 -7.72 -22.11 -38.32
N VAL A 32 -7.14 -23.22 -37.85
CA VAL A 32 -6.43 -23.29 -36.57
C VAL A 32 -5.18 -22.40 -36.58
N CYS A 33 -4.41 -22.40 -37.66
CA CYS A 33 -3.23 -21.53 -37.76
C CYS A 33 -3.60 -20.04 -37.67
N LEU A 34 -4.69 -19.61 -38.34
CA LEU A 34 -5.15 -18.23 -38.27
C LEU A 34 -5.63 -17.86 -36.87
N GLU A 35 -6.38 -18.74 -36.22
CA GLU A 35 -6.82 -18.55 -34.84
C GLU A 35 -5.63 -18.37 -33.89
N GLN A 36 -4.63 -19.24 -33.97
CA GLN A 36 -3.43 -19.14 -33.14
C GLN A 36 -2.61 -17.87 -33.41
N VAL A 37 -2.55 -17.40 -34.66
CA VAL A 37 -1.88 -16.14 -35.00
C VAL A 37 -2.61 -14.94 -34.45
N VAL A 38 -3.94 -14.87 -34.60
CA VAL A 38 -4.76 -13.77 -34.08
C VAL A 38 -4.70 -13.72 -32.56
N GLU A 39 -4.83 -14.87 -31.90
CA GLU A 39 -4.73 -15.00 -30.45
C GLU A 39 -3.36 -14.56 -29.95
N SER A 40 -2.28 -15.01 -30.61
CA SER A 40 -0.93 -14.55 -30.27
C SER A 40 -0.80 -13.02 -30.40
N ILE A 41 -1.31 -12.40 -31.46
CA ILE A 41 -1.27 -10.94 -31.63
C ILE A 41 -2.07 -10.24 -30.52
N HIS A 42 -3.25 -10.76 -30.21
CA HIS A 42 -4.12 -10.23 -29.17
C HIS A 42 -3.43 -10.24 -27.81
N GLN A 43 -2.86 -11.38 -27.40
CA GLN A 43 -2.10 -11.53 -26.16
C GLN A 43 -0.91 -10.56 -26.06
N HIS A 44 -0.17 -10.36 -27.16
CA HIS A 44 0.93 -9.40 -27.17
C HIS A 44 0.44 -7.97 -26.97
N ASN A 45 -0.70 -7.60 -27.56
CA ASN A 45 -1.31 -6.28 -27.38
C ASN A 45 -1.82 -6.09 -25.94
N GLU A 46 -2.50 -7.08 -25.37
CA GLU A 46 -2.98 -7.03 -23.98
C GLU A 46 -1.83 -6.83 -22.98
N VAL A 47 -0.72 -7.54 -23.17
CA VAL A 47 0.49 -7.37 -22.34
C VAL A 47 1.07 -5.97 -22.51
N ALA A 48 1.13 -5.44 -23.74
CA ALA A 48 1.66 -4.10 -24.00
C ALA A 48 0.78 -2.99 -23.37
N GLU A 49 -0.55 -3.11 -23.48
CA GLU A 49 -1.50 -2.19 -22.86
C GLU A 49 -1.43 -2.25 -21.33
N THR A 50 -1.36 -3.46 -20.76
CA THR A 50 -1.22 -3.66 -19.32
C THR A 50 0.06 -3.03 -18.79
N ARG A 51 1.19 -3.20 -19.47
CA ARG A 51 2.46 -2.55 -19.11
C ARG A 51 2.36 -1.04 -19.11
N LYS A 52 1.70 -0.47 -20.11
CA LYS A 52 1.48 0.97 -20.20
C LYS A 52 0.63 1.46 -19.02
N ALA A 53 -0.48 0.79 -18.73
CA ALA A 53 -1.36 1.14 -17.61
C ALA A 53 -0.64 1.04 -16.25
N LEU A 54 0.13 -0.02 -16.02
CA LEU A 54 0.93 -0.18 -14.79
C LEU A 54 2.02 0.89 -14.66
N ALA A 55 2.65 1.31 -15.76
CA ALA A 55 3.66 2.37 -15.73
C ALA A 55 3.06 3.74 -15.39
N GLU A 56 1.90 4.06 -15.98
CA GLU A 56 1.14 5.28 -15.67
C GLU A 56 0.66 5.27 -14.21
N GLU A 57 0.11 4.15 -13.73
CA GLU A 57 -0.31 3.99 -12.34
C GLU A 57 0.86 4.12 -11.37
N ARG A 58 2.04 3.54 -11.69
CA ARG A 58 3.25 3.72 -10.88
C ARG A 58 3.66 5.19 -10.79
N GLN A 59 3.54 5.96 -11.87
CA GLN A 59 3.85 7.39 -11.84
C GLN A 59 2.92 8.15 -10.89
N LEU A 60 1.62 7.86 -10.93
CA LEU A 60 0.64 8.43 -9.99
C LEU A 60 0.94 8.04 -8.54
N ASN A 61 1.35 6.79 -8.32
CA ASN A 61 1.71 6.28 -6.99
C ASN A 61 2.97 6.93 -6.42
N ARG A 62 3.96 7.25 -7.26
CA ARG A 62 5.14 8.02 -6.82
C ARG A 62 4.77 9.42 -6.35
N GLU A 63 3.88 10.10 -7.08
CA GLU A 63 3.42 11.44 -6.70
C GLU A 63 2.58 11.41 -5.42
N THR A 64 1.69 10.43 -5.30
CA THR A 64 0.91 10.17 -4.08
C THR A 64 1.82 9.94 -2.88
N PHE A 65 2.82 9.08 -3.04
CA PHE A 65 3.83 8.81 -2.02
C PHE A 65 4.58 10.08 -1.62
N ARG A 66 5.06 10.87 -2.60
CA ARG A 66 5.78 12.13 -2.36
C ARG A 66 4.97 13.07 -1.47
N ARG A 67 3.69 13.28 -1.81
CA ARG A 67 2.78 14.14 -1.03
C ARG A 67 2.57 13.64 0.39
N ASN A 68 2.42 12.33 0.55
CA ASN A 68 2.26 11.70 1.86
C ASN A 68 3.53 11.83 2.72
N ALA A 69 4.71 11.63 2.13
CA ALA A 69 5.99 11.80 2.81
C ALA A 69 6.22 13.26 3.23
N GLU A 70 5.93 14.23 2.36
CA GLU A 70 6.07 15.66 2.67
C GLU A 70 5.08 16.12 3.76
N ALA A 71 3.87 15.57 3.80
CA ALA A 71 2.88 15.89 4.82
C ALA A 71 3.21 15.31 6.21
N TYR A 72 4.07 14.28 6.28
CA TYR A 72 4.29 13.47 7.48
C TYR A 72 4.69 14.30 8.71
N LEU A 73 5.68 15.20 8.56
CA LEU A 73 6.19 16.02 9.66
C LEU A 73 5.15 17.04 10.15
N GLY A 74 4.32 17.56 9.24
CA GLY A 74 3.22 18.46 9.59
C GLY A 74 2.19 17.77 10.47
N ILE A 75 1.82 16.54 10.14
CA ILE A 75 0.91 15.71 10.94
C ILE A 75 1.52 15.40 12.32
N ALA A 76 2.82 15.07 12.37
CA ALA A 76 3.49 14.82 13.64
C ALA A 76 3.53 16.07 14.55
N ALA A 77 3.74 17.25 13.96
CA ALA A 77 3.67 18.52 14.68
C ALA A 77 2.27 18.82 15.24
N ILE A 78 1.21 18.44 14.52
CA ILE A 78 -0.18 18.55 15.00
C ILE A 78 -0.39 17.70 16.26
N PHE A 79 0.04 16.43 16.27
CA PHE A 79 -0.07 15.58 17.46
C PHE A 79 0.67 16.16 18.66
N GLN A 80 1.90 16.65 18.46
CA GLN A 80 2.66 17.30 19.52
C GLN A 80 2.00 18.56 20.06
N ASN A 81 1.43 19.38 19.18
CA ASN A 81 0.67 20.55 19.58
C ASN A 81 -0.55 20.16 20.42
N ASN A 82 -1.34 19.18 19.96
CA ASN A 82 -2.53 18.75 20.70
C ASN A 82 -2.17 18.18 22.07
N LEU A 83 -1.16 17.29 22.12
CA LEU A 83 -0.66 16.74 23.39
C LEU A 83 -0.19 17.85 24.33
N ARG A 84 0.47 18.91 23.82
CA ARG A 84 0.85 20.08 24.63
C ARG A 84 -0.37 20.77 25.23
N VAL A 85 -1.41 21.02 24.42
CA VAL A 85 -2.65 21.67 24.86
C VAL A 85 -3.35 20.84 25.95
N PHE A 86 -3.57 19.54 25.70
CA PHE A 86 -4.26 18.68 26.68
C PHE A 86 -3.45 18.44 27.94
N ASN A 87 -2.12 18.29 27.84
CA ASN A 87 -1.26 18.21 29.03
C ASN A 87 -1.31 19.50 29.86
N TYR A 88 -1.39 20.66 29.23
CA TYR A 88 -1.57 21.93 29.92
C TYR A 88 -2.93 21.99 30.64
N LEU A 89 -4.02 21.61 29.96
CA LEU A 89 -5.36 21.54 30.56
C LEU A 89 -5.42 20.57 31.75
N ARG A 90 -4.70 19.45 31.68
CA ARG A 90 -4.58 18.49 32.79
C ARG A 90 -3.96 19.13 34.03
N GLN A 91 -2.96 20.01 33.86
CA GLN A 91 -2.27 20.71 34.95
C GLN A 91 -3.01 21.96 35.41
N HIS A 92 -3.78 22.60 34.52
CA HIS A 92 -4.49 23.84 34.76
C HIS A 92 -5.95 23.78 34.28
N PRO A 93 -6.83 22.99 34.95
CA PRO A 93 -8.22 22.82 34.53
C PRO A 93 -8.98 24.15 34.48
N GLY A 94 -9.87 24.31 33.49
CA GLY A 94 -10.67 25.53 33.31
C GLY A 94 -9.90 26.72 32.73
N THR A 95 -8.66 26.53 32.28
CA THR A 95 -7.93 27.59 31.56
C THR A 95 -8.66 27.91 30.24
N PRO A 96 -9.11 29.15 30.00
CA PRO A 96 -9.84 29.49 28.78
C PRO A 96 -8.96 29.34 27.55
N GLN A 97 -9.56 28.97 26.40
CA GLN A 97 -8.86 28.74 25.12
C GLN A 97 -7.83 29.82 24.76
N ALA A 98 -8.13 31.11 25.01
CA ALA A 98 -7.24 32.23 24.72
C ALA A 98 -5.90 32.22 25.50
N LYS A 99 -5.79 31.42 26.56
CA LYS A 99 -4.58 31.25 27.38
C LYS A 99 -3.91 29.90 27.20
N LEU A 100 -4.44 29.03 26.33
CA LEU A 100 -3.84 27.72 26.07
C LEU A 100 -2.59 27.84 25.17
N PRO A 101 -1.62 26.93 25.30
CA PRO A 101 -0.37 26.94 24.54
C PRO A 101 -0.52 26.38 23.12
N GLY A 102 -1.66 26.64 22.47
CA GLY A 102 -1.99 26.15 21.14
C GLY A 102 -3.51 26.03 20.91
N VAL A 103 -3.86 25.64 19.68
CA VAL A 103 -5.23 25.29 19.27
C VAL A 103 -5.26 23.84 18.86
N VAL A 104 -6.30 23.08 19.23
CA VAL A 104 -6.41 21.68 18.82
C VAL A 104 -6.73 21.62 17.33
N LEU A 105 -5.94 20.85 16.59
CA LEU A 105 -6.08 20.65 15.15
C LEU A 105 -6.19 19.15 14.85
N PHE A 106 -6.96 18.77 13.84
CA PHE A 106 -6.98 17.38 13.37
C PHE A 106 -6.28 17.28 12.02
N PRO A 107 -5.44 16.25 11.81
CA PRO A 107 -4.67 16.13 10.59
C PRO A 107 -5.60 15.94 9.36
N PRO A 108 -5.21 16.49 8.20
CA PRO A 108 -5.92 16.23 6.95
C PRO A 108 -5.75 14.78 6.51
N ASN A 109 -6.62 14.33 5.60
CA ASN A 109 -6.47 12.99 5.02
C ASN A 109 -5.19 12.86 4.17
N VAL A 110 -4.59 11.67 4.13
CA VAL A 110 -3.52 11.35 3.16
C VAL A 110 -4.12 10.92 1.82
N PHE A 111 -3.27 10.85 0.79
CA PHE A 111 -3.65 10.41 -0.55
C PHE A 111 -3.51 8.90 -0.68
N GLU A 112 -4.52 8.26 -1.26
CA GLU A 112 -4.53 6.81 -1.49
C GLU A 112 -3.77 6.45 -2.78
N PRO A 113 -3.01 5.35 -2.80
CA PRO A 113 -2.41 4.83 -4.01
C PRO A 113 -3.48 4.36 -5.00
N ALA A 114 -3.24 4.58 -6.29
CA ALA A 114 -3.99 3.98 -7.37
C ALA A 114 -3.65 2.49 -7.50
N THR A 115 -4.68 1.66 -7.71
CA THR A 115 -4.58 0.19 -7.78
C THR A 115 -5.37 -0.41 -8.95
N SER A 116 -6.02 0.42 -9.74
CA SER A 116 -6.95 0.03 -10.80
C SER A 116 -6.29 -0.83 -11.88
N ALA A 117 -5.11 -0.44 -12.36
CA ALA A 117 -4.37 -1.17 -13.40
C ALA A 117 -3.90 -2.52 -12.86
N TRP A 118 -3.39 -2.56 -11.62
CA TRP A 118 -2.96 -3.81 -10.99
C TRP A 118 -4.11 -4.77 -10.71
N THR A 119 -5.23 -4.25 -10.21
CA THR A 119 -6.42 -5.05 -9.94
C THR A 119 -6.97 -5.64 -11.24
N THR A 120 -7.10 -4.81 -12.27
CA THR A 120 -7.57 -5.25 -13.61
C THR A 120 -6.61 -6.27 -14.22
N ALA A 121 -5.30 -6.08 -14.10
CA ALA A 121 -4.32 -7.05 -14.56
C ALA A 121 -4.45 -8.39 -13.83
N GLY A 122 -4.74 -8.38 -12.51
CA GLY A 122 -4.98 -9.59 -11.74
C GLY A 122 -6.29 -10.32 -12.05
N GLU A 123 -7.31 -9.58 -12.46
CA GLU A 123 -8.62 -10.12 -12.89
C GLU A 123 -8.59 -10.68 -14.31
N THR A 124 -7.71 -10.14 -15.15
CA THR A 124 -7.45 -10.64 -16.51
C THR A 124 -6.34 -11.71 -16.46
N SER A 125 -6.36 -12.70 -17.37
CA SER A 125 -5.30 -13.72 -17.42
C SER A 125 -3.94 -13.18 -17.88
N VAL A 126 -3.83 -11.86 -18.15
CA VAL A 126 -2.67 -11.21 -18.75
C VAL A 126 -1.39 -11.36 -17.92
N LEU A 127 -1.48 -11.41 -16.59
CA LEU A 127 -0.30 -11.60 -15.74
C LEU A 127 0.39 -12.95 -15.98
N SER A 128 -0.34 -13.97 -16.43
CA SER A 128 0.23 -15.28 -16.77
C SER A 128 1.08 -15.26 -18.05
N LEU A 129 0.86 -14.24 -18.90
CA LEU A 129 1.59 -14.00 -20.15
C LEU A 129 2.81 -13.10 -19.94
N MET A 130 2.94 -12.48 -18.75
CA MET A 130 4.05 -11.58 -18.40
C MET A 130 5.23 -12.34 -17.78
N PRO A 131 6.47 -11.82 -17.91
CA PRO A 131 7.62 -12.36 -17.19
C PRO A 131 7.40 -12.38 -15.68
N ARG A 132 7.71 -13.53 -15.04
CA ARG A 132 7.49 -13.74 -13.60
C ARG A 132 8.17 -12.69 -12.71
N GLU A 133 9.38 -12.26 -13.07
CA GLU A 133 10.12 -11.23 -12.33
C GLU A 133 9.38 -9.88 -12.35
N GLU A 134 8.82 -9.50 -13.51
CA GLU A 134 8.05 -8.26 -13.68
C GLU A 134 6.77 -8.27 -12.83
N VAL A 135 6.04 -9.39 -12.83
CA VAL A 135 4.84 -9.57 -11.99
C VAL A 135 5.19 -9.50 -10.51
N THR A 136 6.29 -10.16 -10.10
CA THR A 136 6.75 -10.17 -8.71
C THR A 136 7.10 -8.76 -8.23
N LYS A 137 7.84 -7.99 -9.03
CA LYS A 137 8.21 -6.61 -8.70
C LYS A 137 7.00 -5.69 -8.56
N ASN A 138 6.00 -5.83 -9.43
CA ASN A 138 4.74 -5.10 -9.29
C ASN A 138 4.02 -5.52 -8.02
N SER A 139 3.84 -6.83 -7.79
CA SER A 139 3.18 -7.36 -6.58
C SER A 139 3.83 -6.83 -5.29
N GLU A 140 5.17 -6.79 -5.21
CA GLU A 140 5.88 -6.22 -4.07
C GLU A 140 5.63 -4.72 -3.90
N THR A 141 5.55 -3.97 -5.00
CA THR A 141 5.21 -2.54 -4.98
C THR A 141 3.82 -2.33 -4.37
N TYR A 142 2.80 -3.03 -4.89
CA TYR A 142 1.43 -2.89 -4.39
C TYR A 142 1.28 -3.41 -2.95
N PHE A 143 2.00 -4.46 -2.58
CA PHE A 143 2.01 -4.95 -1.20
C PHE A 143 2.49 -3.86 -0.23
N GLU A 144 3.62 -3.21 -0.50
CA GLU A 144 4.15 -2.18 0.41
C GLU A 144 3.27 -0.90 0.41
N LEU A 145 2.70 -0.52 -0.75
CA LEU A 145 1.75 0.61 -0.82
C LEU A 145 0.47 0.33 -0.01
N ASN A 146 -0.11 -0.86 -0.15
CA ASN A 146 -1.30 -1.26 0.60
C ASN A 146 -1.01 -1.35 2.10
N ARG A 147 0.17 -1.88 2.49
CA ARG A 147 0.56 -1.92 3.91
C ARG A 147 0.66 -0.52 4.51
N ALA A 148 1.20 0.44 3.77
CA ALA A 148 1.26 1.83 4.22
C ALA A 148 -0.16 2.44 4.33
N LEU A 149 -1.04 2.16 3.36
CA LEU A 149 -2.44 2.60 3.38
C LEU A 149 -3.23 2.01 4.55
N ASP A 150 -3.13 0.71 4.81
CA ASP A 150 -3.78 0.05 5.94
C ASP A 150 -3.35 0.67 7.27
N GLY A 151 -2.06 0.98 7.35
CA GLY A 151 -1.48 1.71 8.45
C GLY A 151 -2.07 3.09 8.67
N TYR A 152 -2.22 3.85 7.60
CA TYR A 152 -2.89 5.13 7.62
C TYR A 152 -4.38 4.98 8.01
N ASN A 153 -5.08 3.98 7.51
CA ASN A 153 -6.49 3.75 7.85
C ASN A 153 -6.67 3.47 9.35
N ALA A 154 -5.74 2.72 9.96
CA ALA A 154 -5.72 2.53 11.41
C ALA A 154 -5.49 3.86 12.16
N LEU A 155 -4.56 4.70 11.68
CA LEU A 155 -4.34 6.05 12.19
C LEU A 155 -5.61 6.91 12.09
N ALA A 156 -6.27 6.92 10.94
CA ALA A 156 -7.47 7.72 10.69
C ALA A 156 -8.60 7.37 11.66
N VAL A 157 -8.79 6.07 11.95
CA VAL A 157 -9.76 5.62 12.96
C VAL A 157 -9.38 6.10 14.36
N ALA A 158 -8.09 6.07 14.73
CA ALA A 158 -7.64 6.58 16.03
C ALA A 158 -7.81 8.11 16.16
N VAL A 159 -7.51 8.86 15.09
CA VAL A 159 -7.77 10.31 15.02
C VAL A 159 -9.27 10.60 15.15
N ALA A 160 -10.12 9.85 14.47
CA ALA A 160 -11.57 10.03 14.58
C ALA A 160 -12.08 9.81 16.02
N ARG A 161 -11.48 8.87 16.77
CA ARG A 161 -11.78 8.67 18.19
C ARG A 161 -11.34 9.86 19.05
N ALA A 162 -10.13 10.37 18.83
CA ALA A 162 -9.61 11.57 19.52
C ALA A 162 -10.35 12.87 19.13
N ALA A 163 -11.02 12.86 17.98
CA ALA A 163 -11.86 13.96 17.53
C ALA A 163 -13.31 13.86 18.04
N ALA A 164 -13.70 12.74 18.69
CA ALA A 164 -15.10 12.46 18.97
C ALA A 164 -15.75 13.51 19.91
N TYR A 165 -14.98 14.12 20.81
CA TYR A 165 -15.51 15.17 21.69
C TYR A 165 -15.99 16.41 20.92
N THR A 166 -15.49 16.64 19.70
CA THR A 166 -15.85 17.78 18.86
C THR A 166 -17.31 17.78 18.41
N ALA A 167 -17.98 16.63 18.49
CA ALA A 167 -19.42 16.55 18.30
C ALA A 167 -20.22 17.28 19.39
N GLN A 168 -19.61 17.56 20.55
CA GLN A 168 -20.24 18.23 21.69
C GLN A 168 -19.71 19.66 21.88
N THR A 169 -18.41 19.88 21.67
CA THR A 169 -17.77 21.20 21.87
C THR A 169 -16.55 21.35 20.98
N SER A 170 -16.38 22.52 20.36
CA SER A 170 -15.16 22.89 19.64
C SER A 170 -14.09 23.51 20.56
N ASP A 171 -14.44 23.82 21.81
CA ASP A 171 -13.53 24.40 22.79
C ASP A 171 -13.07 23.33 23.80
N PRO A 172 -11.83 22.80 23.66
CA PRO A 172 -11.31 21.78 24.57
C PRO A 172 -11.18 22.27 26.02
N SER A 173 -11.16 23.59 26.29
CA SER A 173 -11.11 24.11 27.66
C SER A 173 -12.38 23.85 28.48
N THR A 174 -13.48 23.53 27.80
CA THR A 174 -14.76 23.20 28.42
C THR A 174 -14.87 21.74 28.87
N LEU A 175 -13.87 20.90 28.54
CA LEU A 175 -13.88 19.49 28.88
C LEU A 175 -13.66 19.28 30.38
N ALA A 176 -14.37 18.30 30.94
CA ALA A 176 -14.14 17.83 32.30
C ALA A 176 -12.74 17.22 32.43
N PRO A 177 -12.08 17.30 33.61
CA PRO A 177 -10.72 16.78 33.80
C PRO A 177 -10.54 15.31 33.39
N GLU A 178 -11.54 14.47 33.62
CA GLU A 178 -11.50 13.05 33.25
C GLU A 178 -11.47 12.88 31.73
N LYS A 179 -12.19 13.75 30.99
CA LYS A 179 -12.18 13.77 29.53
C LYS A 179 -10.87 14.29 28.96
N VAL A 180 -10.22 15.25 29.63
CA VAL A 180 -8.88 15.71 29.25
C VAL A 180 -7.86 14.57 29.35
N VAL A 181 -7.90 13.78 30.43
CA VAL A 181 -7.02 12.60 30.57
C VAL A 181 -7.31 11.56 29.48
N GLN A 182 -8.59 11.27 29.25
CA GLN A 182 -8.99 10.36 28.17
C GLN A 182 -8.47 10.81 26.79
N GLU A 183 -8.49 12.12 26.49
CA GLU A 183 -7.97 12.60 25.21
C GLU A 183 -6.46 12.53 25.06
N ILE A 184 -5.71 12.66 26.16
CA ILE A 184 -4.26 12.43 26.13
C ILE A 184 -3.98 10.99 25.68
N ASP A 185 -4.66 10.01 26.28
CA ASP A 185 -4.48 8.59 25.94
C ASP A 185 -4.84 8.29 24.47
N LEU A 186 -5.91 8.90 23.95
CA LEU A 186 -6.34 8.73 22.56
C LEU A 186 -5.35 9.37 21.57
N LEU A 187 -4.85 10.57 21.87
CA LEU A 187 -3.84 11.24 21.06
C LEU A 187 -2.50 10.51 21.08
N GLU A 188 -2.10 9.93 22.21
CA GLU A 188 -0.89 9.10 22.30
C GLU A 188 -1.00 7.84 21.43
N GLN A 189 -2.16 7.18 21.43
CA GLN A 189 -2.44 6.05 20.54
C GLN A 189 -2.39 6.46 19.06
N ALA A 190 -3.03 7.58 18.70
CA ALA A 190 -2.99 8.09 17.33
C ALA A 190 -1.55 8.45 16.91
N ASN A 191 -0.78 9.10 17.78
CA ASN A 191 0.62 9.45 17.50
C ASN A 191 1.51 8.20 17.31
N ALA A 192 1.28 7.13 18.08
CA ALA A 192 1.98 5.86 17.91
C ALA A 192 1.68 5.22 16.54
N LEU A 193 0.41 5.26 16.10
CA LEU A 193 0.03 4.78 14.77
C LEU A 193 0.59 5.66 13.65
N HIS A 194 0.71 6.98 13.86
CA HIS A 194 1.37 7.88 12.91
C HIS A 194 2.86 7.55 12.75
N MET A 195 3.56 7.27 13.85
CA MET A 195 4.95 6.81 13.81
C MET A 195 5.10 5.51 13.02
N LEU A 196 4.19 4.57 13.23
CA LEU A 196 4.18 3.30 12.50
C LEU A 196 3.90 3.50 11.00
N TYR A 197 3.01 4.42 10.65
CA TYR A 197 2.81 4.88 9.28
C TYR A 197 4.08 5.46 8.64
N GLY A 198 4.85 6.26 9.38
CA GLY A 198 6.17 6.74 8.94
C GLY A 198 7.13 5.59 8.60
N LEU A 199 7.21 4.57 9.46
CA LEU A 199 8.04 3.38 9.23
C LEU A 199 7.62 2.58 7.98
N TRP A 200 6.32 2.55 7.68
CA TRP A 200 5.82 1.91 6.46
C TRP A 200 6.15 2.73 5.22
N LEU A 201 6.01 4.05 5.24
CA LEU A 201 6.48 4.92 4.15
C LEU A 201 7.99 4.78 3.89
N GLN A 202 8.80 4.67 4.95
CA GLN A 202 10.23 4.35 4.80
C GLN A 202 10.47 3.01 4.13
N THR A 203 9.64 2.00 4.44
CA THR A 203 9.78 0.67 3.84
C THR A 203 9.44 0.71 2.34
N VAL A 204 8.41 1.46 1.94
CA VAL A 204 8.08 1.71 0.53
C VAL A 204 9.30 2.27 -0.19
N ASN A 205 9.89 3.38 0.28
CA ASN A 205 11.08 3.96 -0.36
C ASN A 205 12.29 3.00 -0.37
N ARG A 206 12.52 2.25 0.72
CA ARG A 206 13.64 1.28 0.80
C ARG A 206 13.51 0.14 -0.20
N LYS A 207 12.29 -0.34 -0.43
CA LYS A 207 11.98 -1.42 -1.39
C LYS A 207 11.82 -0.90 -2.82
N GLN A 208 11.41 0.36 -2.97
CA GLN A 208 11.16 1.05 -4.23
C GLN A 208 11.95 2.36 -4.24
N PRO A 209 13.26 2.35 -4.57
CA PRO A 209 14.14 3.52 -4.45
C PRO A 209 13.72 4.73 -5.30
N ASP A 210 12.87 4.55 -6.31
CA ASP A 210 12.29 5.61 -7.13
C ASP A 210 11.11 6.36 -6.47
N PHE A 211 10.62 5.88 -5.32
CA PHE A 211 9.59 6.55 -4.52
C PHE A 211 10.24 7.58 -3.61
N ILE A 212 10.43 8.80 -4.09
CA ILE A 212 11.14 9.88 -3.40
C ILE A 212 10.25 11.10 -3.11
N PRO A 213 10.52 11.87 -2.04
CA PRO A 213 11.55 11.64 -1.03
C PRO A 213 11.12 10.55 -0.02
N GLY A 214 12.07 9.74 0.43
CA GLY A 214 11.85 8.84 1.56
C GLY A 214 12.01 9.57 2.89
N LEU A 215 11.30 9.09 3.92
CA LEU A 215 11.48 9.60 5.29
C LEU A 215 12.78 9.06 5.90
N THR A 216 13.49 9.88 6.65
CA THR A 216 14.63 9.48 7.48
C THR A 216 14.18 8.97 8.84
N ASN A 217 15.02 8.19 9.53
CA ASN A 217 14.72 7.77 10.90
C ASN A 217 14.57 8.97 11.82
N GLN A 218 15.38 10.02 11.61
CA GLN A 218 15.28 11.25 12.38
C GLN A 218 13.90 11.89 12.21
N GLU A 219 13.34 11.92 11.00
CA GLU A 219 12.00 12.47 10.74
C GLU A 219 10.90 11.61 11.35
N VAL A 220 10.97 10.28 11.19
CA VAL A 220 9.98 9.36 11.76
C VAL A 220 9.92 9.48 13.28
N PHE A 221 11.07 9.60 13.93
CA PHE A 221 11.21 9.65 15.39
C PHE A 221 11.34 11.07 15.97
N ALA A 222 11.25 12.12 15.15
CA ALA A 222 11.52 13.53 15.54
C ALA A 222 10.76 13.99 16.78
N PHE A 223 9.58 13.39 16.99
CA PHE A 223 8.65 13.75 18.05
C PHE A 223 8.35 12.59 19.01
N SER A 224 9.14 11.52 18.93
CA SER A 224 9.02 10.40 19.85
C SER A 224 9.84 10.68 21.12
N GLY A 225 9.31 10.29 22.28
CA GLY A 225 10.09 10.19 23.51
C GLY A 225 11.10 9.03 23.50
N ILE A 226 11.18 8.29 22.38
CA ILE A 226 12.15 7.23 22.16
C ILE A 226 13.52 7.89 22.10
N SER A 227 14.18 7.91 23.25
CA SER A 227 15.58 8.28 23.34
C SER A 227 16.36 7.26 22.52
N ASN A 228 17.25 7.75 21.64
CA ASN A 228 18.11 6.85 20.90
C ASN A 228 18.95 6.00 21.89
N ALA A 229 19.39 4.82 21.45
CA ALA A 229 20.12 3.89 22.31
C ALA A 229 21.35 4.54 22.97
N GLN A 230 21.99 5.50 22.29
CA GLN A 230 23.11 6.24 22.83
C GLN A 230 22.69 7.13 24.01
N THR A 231 21.63 7.92 23.89
CA THR A 231 21.08 8.75 24.96
C THR A 231 20.63 7.92 26.16
N LEU A 232 19.99 6.76 25.93
CA LEU A 232 19.62 5.84 27.02
C LEU A 232 20.85 5.22 27.70
N ARG A 233 21.87 4.86 26.92
CA ARG A 233 23.14 4.34 27.46
C ARG A 233 23.85 5.37 28.31
N GLU A 234 23.88 6.63 27.88
CA GLU A 234 24.48 7.73 28.64
C GLU A 234 23.70 8.04 29.92
N LYS A 235 22.36 8.04 29.85
CA LYS A 235 21.49 8.40 30.98
C LYS A 235 21.28 7.25 31.98
N PHE A 236 21.33 6.00 31.53
CA PHE A 236 21.02 4.80 32.31
C PHE A 236 22.01 3.65 31.99
N PRO A 237 23.32 3.83 32.24
CA PRO A 237 24.35 2.89 31.77
C PRO A 237 24.18 1.46 32.33
N GLU A 238 23.81 1.31 33.59
CA GLU A 238 23.64 -0.01 34.22
C GLU A 238 22.42 -0.76 33.67
N ALA A 239 21.28 -0.07 33.54
CA ALA A 239 20.07 -0.64 32.95
C ALA A 239 20.32 -1.01 31.47
N PHE A 240 21.05 -0.17 30.74
CA PHE A 240 21.43 -0.45 29.36
C PHE A 240 22.32 -1.69 29.26
N ALA A 241 23.30 -1.86 30.16
CA ALA A 241 24.18 -3.03 30.20
C ALA A 241 23.42 -4.33 30.52
N PHE A 242 22.36 -4.25 31.34
CA PHE A 242 21.46 -5.39 31.55
C PHE A 242 20.74 -5.76 30.26
N THR A 243 20.07 -4.79 29.62
CA THR A 243 19.39 -5.02 28.34
C THR A 243 20.33 -5.55 27.25
N GLN A 244 21.57 -5.04 27.17
CA GLN A 244 22.53 -5.50 26.18
C GLN A 244 22.91 -6.98 26.39
N ARG A 245 23.09 -7.42 27.65
CA ARG A 245 23.38 -8.84 27.95
C ARG A 245 22.24 -9.76 27.50
N ASP A 246 20.99 -9.35 27.70
CA ASP A 246 19.83 -10.13 27.24
C ASP A 246 19.78 -10.21 25.71
N LEU A 247 20.08 -9.10 25.03
CA LEU A 247 20.16 -9.05 23.56
C LEU A 247 21.29 -9.93 23.00
N ASP A 248 22.47 -9.89 23.62
CA ASP A 248 23.62 -10.70 23.23
C ASP A 248 23.32 -12.19 23.43
N SER A 249 22.73 -12.55 24.59
CA SER A 249 22.29 -13.91 24.89
C SER A 249 21.29 -14.43 23.84
N ALA A 250 20.33 -13.59 23.42
CA ALA A 250 19.38 -13.93 22.38
C ALA A 250 20.04 -14.11 21.00
N ALA A 251 21.09 -13.33 20.69
CA ALA A 251 21.85 -13.47 19.45
C ALA A 251 22.64 -14.79 19.41
N GLU A 252 23.27 -15.18 20.51
CA GLU A 252 23.99 -16.45 20.65
C GLU A 252 23.06 -17.66 20.49
N MET A 253 21.85 -17.62 21.06
CA MET A 253 20.84 -18.67 20.87
C MET A 253 20.44 -18.87 19.39
N ARG A 254 20.60 -17.83 18.55
CA ARG A 254 20.28 -17.87 17.13
C ARG A 254 21.41 -18.47 16.28
N GLN A 255 22.66 -18.37 16.75
CA GLN A 255 23.84 -18.92 16.06
C GLN A 255 24.07 -20.40 16.35
N ASN A 256 23.56 -20.90 17.48
CA ASN A 256 23.65 -22.31 17.90
C ASN A 256 22.50 -23.19 17.37
N LYS A 257 21.73 -22.73 16.38
CA LYS A 257 20.70 -23.48 15.66
C LYS A 257 21.07 -23.57 14.18
#